data_AF-A0A5C7LMJ2-F1
#
_entry.id   AF-A0A5C7LMJ2-F1
#
_cell.length_a   1.000
_cell.length_b   1.000
_cell.length_c   1.000
_cell.angle_alpha   90.00
_cell.angle_beta   90.00
_cell.angle_gamma   90.00
#
_symmetry.space_group_name_H-M   'P 1'
#
loop_
_entity.id
_entity.type
_entity.pdbx_description
1 polymer ?
#
loop_
_entity_poly.entity_id
_entity_poly.type
_entity_poly.pdbx_seq_one_letter_code
_entity_poly.pdbx_strand_id
1 'polypeptide(L)' 'MSSKHPQNPKDKIFQMRVSLQERNLWAKYAELSGYESVAEMIRRLIESDMDQHENQKMQAEKAARGDN' A
#
# COMPACT_ATOMS: atom_id res chain seq x y z
N MET A 1 24.14 1.85 -26.85
CA MET A 1 22.70 2.16 -26.77
C MET A 1 22.17 1.56 -25.48
N SER A 2 22.02 2.36 -24.41
CA SER A 2 21.51 1.85 -23.13
C SER A 2 19.99 1.82 -23.16
N SER A 3 19.42 0.63 -23.22
CA SER A 3 18.00 0.36 -23.11
C SER A 3 17.50 0.88 -21.76
N LYS A 4 16.72 1.96 -21.77
CA LYS A 4 15.96 2.41 -20.60
C LYS A 4 14.88 1.37 -20.33
N HIS A 5 15.17 0.35 -19.51
CA HIS A 5 14.10 -0.47 -18.96
C HIS A 5 13.20 0.43 -18.11
N PRO A 6 11.88 0.46 -18.37
CA PRO A 6 10.97 1.09 -17.43
C PRO A 6 11.05 0.33 -16.12
N GLN A 7 11.57 0.97 -15.07
CA GLN A 7 11.56 0.42 -13.71
C GLN A 7 10.11 0.09 -13.37
N ASN A 8 9.78 -1.19 -13.25
CA ASN A 8 8.48 -1.59 -12.74
C ASN A 8 8.38 -0.98 -11.33
N PRO A 9 7.36 -0.17 -11.01
CA PRO A 9 7.24 0.45 -9.69
C PRO A 9 7.19 -0.59 -8.56
N LYS A 10 6.87 -1.85 -8.88
CA LYS A 10 6.95 -3.01 -7.98
C LYS A 10 8.37 -3.40 -7.54
N ASP A 11 9.40 -2.91 -8.22
CA ASP A 11 10.82 -3.20 -7.90
C ASP A 11 11.44 -2.18 -6.95
N LYS A 12 10.70 -1.15 -6.54
CA LYS A 12 11.17 -0.21 -5.51
C LYS A 12 11.14 -0.89 -4.14
N ILE A 13 12.32 -1.14 -3.59
CA ILE A 13 12.47 -1.69 -2.24
C ILE A 13 12.23 -0.58 -1.22
N PHE A 14 11.20 -0.75 -0.39
CA PHE A 14 10.97 0.11 0.77
C PHE A 14 11.49 -0.59 2.03
N GLN A 15 12.28 0.12 2.81
CA GLN A 15 12.76 -0.35 4.11
C GLN A 15 12.07 0.43 5.21
N MET A 16 11.42 -0.27 6.13
CA MET A 16 10.79 0.32 7.31
C MET A 16 11.55 -0.12 8.56
N ARG A 17 11.96 0.85 9.39
CA ARG A 17 12.54 0.56 10.71
C ARG A 17 11.42 0.55 11.73
N VAL A 18 11.33 -0.56 12.47
CA VAL A 18 10.40 -0.75 13.58
C VAL A 18 11.13 -1.40 14.73
N SER A 19 10.63 -1.20 15.96
CA SER A 19 11.14 -1.94 17.11
C SER A 19 10.84 -3.43 16.98
N LEU A 20 11.57 -4.25 17.75
CA LEU A 20 11.33 -5.70 17.77
C LEU A 20 9.92 -6.03 18.28
N GLN A 21 9.41 -5.28 19.26
CA GLN A 21 8.04 -5.47 19.78
C GLN A 21 6.98 -5.20 18.71
N GLU A 22 7.10 -4.08 17.99
CA GLU A 22 6.19 -3.77 16.90
C GLU A 22 6.26 -4.83 15.81
N ARG A 23 7.47 -5.22 15.37
CA ARG A 23 7.63 -6.28 14.36
C ARG A 23 6.90 -7.57 14.76
N ASN A 24 7.04 -7.99 16.02
CA ASN A 24 6.39 -9.20 16.53
C ASN A 24 4.86 -9.05 16.56
N LEU A 25 4.35 -7.87 16.89
CA LEU A 25 2.93 -7.57 16.85
C LEU A 25 2.39 -7.65 15.41
N TRP A 26 3.06 -7.01 14.46
CA TRP A 26 2.69 -7.05 13.04
C TRP A 26 2.79 -8.46 12.46
N ALA A 27 3.77 -9.27 12.88
CA ALA A 27 3.88 -10.68 12.46
C ALA A 27 2.65 -11.49 12.90
N LYS A 28 2.20 -11.33 14.14
CA LYS A 28 0.98 -11.99 14.63
C LYS A 28 -0.25 -11.57 13.84
N TYR A 29 -0.38 -10.27 13.51
CA TYR A 29 -1.49 -9.81 12.67
C TYR A 29 -1.44 -10.36 11.25
N ALA A 30 -0.25 -10.49 10.66
CA ALA A 30 -0.08 -11.09 9.35
C ALA A 30 -0.55 -12.55 9.35
N GLU A 31 -0.12 -13.34 10.34
CA GLU A 31 -0.56 -14.74 10.51
C GLU A 31 -2.07 -14.86 10.68
N LEU A 32 -2.66 -14.06 11.58
CA LEU A 32 -4.11 -14.06 11.83
C LEU A 32 -4.94 -13.68 10.60
N SER A 33 -4.37 -12.83 9.73
CA SER A 33 -5.02 -12.36 8.51
C SER A 33 -4.70 -13.25 7.29
N GLY A 34 -3.88 -14.29 7.46
CA GLY A 34 -3.52 -15.23 6.40
C GLY A 34 -2.49 -14.71 5.39
N TYR A 35 -1.71 -13.69 5.73
CA TYR A 35 -0.62 -13.20 4.88
C TYR A 35 0.67 -14.00 5.10
N GLU A 36 1.43 -14.23 4.03
CA GLU A 36 2.68 -15.01 4.07
C GLU A 36 3.79 -14.26 4.80
N SER A 37 3.75 -12.92 4.78
CA SER A 37 4.74 -12.09 5.47
C SER A 37 4.18 -10.75 5.94
N VAL A 38 4.87 -10.14 6.90
CA VAL A 38 4.60 -8.75 7.35
C VAL A 38 4.72 -7.77 6.19
N ALA A 39 5.68 -7.98 5.28
CA ALA A 39 5.88 -7.10 4.13
C ALA A 39 4.69 -7.18 3.15
N GLU A 40 4.16 -8.38 2.92
CA GLU A 40 2.97 -8.57 2.09
C GLU A 40 1.76 -7.88 2.69
N MET A 41 1.52 -8.09 3.99
CA MET A 41 0.41 -7.45 4.70
C MET A 41 0.50 -5.92 4.61
N ILE A 42 1.67 -5.35 4.90
CA ILE A 42 1.87 -3.88 4.83
C ILE A 42 1.63 -3.37 3.41
N ARG A 43 2.13 -4.08 2.40
CA ARG A 43 1.89 -3.72 1.00
C ARG A 43 0.41 -3.64 0.70
N ARG A 44 -0.38 -4.65 1.11
CA ARG A 44 -1.83 -4.69 0.89
C ARG A 44 -2.57 -3.57 1.62
N LEU A 45 -2.15 -3.24 2.85
CA LEU A 45 -2.71 -2.12 3.61
C LEU A 45 -2.48 -0.78 2.90
N ILE A 46 -1.26 -0.56 2.40
CA ILE A 46 -0.93 0.68 1.66
C ILE A 46 -1.71 0.74 0.34
N GLU A 47 -1.77 -0.36 -0.42
CA GLU A 47 -2.55 -0.42 -1.67
C GLU A 47 -4.03 -0.10 -1.41
N SER A 48 -4.62 -0.68 -0.37
CA SER A 48 -6.02 -0.43 0.00
C SER A 48 -6.27 1.02 0.45
N ASP A 49 -5.35 1.63 1.20
CA ASP A 49 -5.45 3.01 1.65
C ASP A 49 -5.39 3.98 0.46
N MET A 50 -4.46 3.74 -0.47
CA MET A 50 -4.33 4.52 -1.70
C MET A 50 -5.61 4.45 -2.55
N ASP A 51 -6.16 3.25 -2.76
CA ASP A 51 -7.40 3.06 -3.52
C ASP A 51 -8.58 3.80 -2.86
N GLN A 52 -8.67 3.77 -1.54
CA GLN A 52 -9.71 4.51 -0.80
C GLN A 52 -9.53 6.03 -0.97
N HIS A 53 -8.30 6.53 -0.88
CA HIS A 53 -7.99 7.94 -1.06
C HIS A 53 -8.34 8.44 -2.47
N GLU A 54 -7.99 7.68 -3.51
CA GLU A 54 -8.35 8.04 -4.90
C GLU A 54 -9.87 8.06 -5.10
N ASN A 55 -10.58 7.07 -4.54
CA ASN A 55 -12.04 7.01 -4.62
C ASN A 55 -12.71 8.18 -3.89
N GLN A 56 -12.23 8.56 -2.70
CA GLN A 56 -12.74 9.73 -1.97
C GLN A 56 -12.50 11.02 -2.75
N LYS A 57 -11.33 11.17 -3.36
CA LYS A 57 -11.01 12.34 -4.18
C LYS A 57 -11.93 12.43 -5.40
N MET A 58 -12.14 11.33 -6.12
CA MET A 58 -13.06 11.30 -7.27
C MET A 58 -14.50 11.62 -6.88
N GLN A 59 -14.98 11.13 -5.73
CA GLN A 59 -16.31 11.46 -5.22
C GLN A 59 -16.44 12.94 -4.84
N ALA A 60 -15.42 13.51 -4.18
CA ALA A 60 -15.39 14.93 -3.86
C ALA A 60 -15.38 15.81 -5.12
N GLU A 61 -14.63 15.42 -6.16
CA GLU A 61 -14.60 16.13 -7.44
C GLU A 61 -15.92 16.03 -8.20
N LYS A 62 -16.62 14.87 -8.15
CA LYS A 62 -17.97 14.72 -8.71
C LYS A 62 -19.00 15.58 -7.98
N ALA A 63 -18.97 15.57 -6.64
CA ALA A 63 -19.85 16.40 -5.81
C ALA A 63 -19.63 17.90 -6.06
N ALA A 64 -18.37 18.32 -6.27
CA ALA A 64 -18.04 19.72 -6.57
C ALA A 64 -18.44 20.17 -7.98
N ARG A 65 -18.62 19.24 -8.93
CA ARG A 65 -19.02 19.56 -10.32
C ARG A 65 -20.53 19.63 -10.52
N GLY A 66 -21.34 19.22 -9.55
CA GLY A 66 -22.79 19.38 -9.59
C GLY A 66 -23.49 18.53 -10.66
N ASP A 67 -22.83 17.47 -11.16
CA ASP A 67 -23.49 16.48 -12.02
C ASP A 67 -24.33 15.55 -11.14
N ASN A 68 -25.62 15.89 -11.04
CA ASN A 68 -26.68 15.03 -10.50
C ASN A 68 -27.81 14.93 -11.51
#